data_AF-A0A2T6DAY1-F1
#
_entry.id   AF-A0A2T6DAY1-F1
#
_cell.length_a   1.000
_cell.length_b   1.000
_cell.length_c   1.000
_cell.angle_alpha   90.00
_cell.angle_beta   90.00
_cell.angle_gamma   90.00
#
_symmetry.space_group_name_H-M   'P 1'
#
loop_
_entity.id
_entity.type
_entity.pdbx_description
1 polymer ?
#
loop_
_entity_poly.entity_id
_entity_poly.type
_entity_poly.pdbx_seq_one_letter_code
_entity_poly.pdbx_strand_id
1 'polypeptide(L)'
;MDRVGKSPYTSLPACLSVPLSWGYVLERTSMTTSYVCNYAPLRLLPYRDTGEFINVGVLLHCAEADNFFGWRGYTDEYDRIARFFPELDGDLVRKRLAHFVEDILSNGSNRVRAGEPTQRFRELVRPREGFLHFGPIGTVMAADPRQALDELYHRFVGRNLRREESAAS
;
A
#
# COMPACT_ATOMS: atom_id res chain seq x y z
N MET A 1 36.00 -22.05 73.45
CA MET A 1 35.24 -20.82 73.76
C MET A 1 34.29 -20.56 72.60
N ASP A 2 33.26 -21.37 72.36
CA ASP A 2 32.09 -21.74 73.19
C ASP A 2 30.96 -20.69 73.22
N ARG A 3 29.77 -21.22 72.89
CA ARG A 3 28.37 -20.79 73.13
C ARG A 3 27.80 -19.78 72.13
N VAL A 4 26.85 -20.14 71.26
CA VAL A 4 25.45 -20.63 71.48
C VAL A 4 24.55 -19.56 72.14
N GLY A 5 23.48 -19.14 71.45
CA GLY A 5 22.33 -18.53 72.11
C GLY A 5 21.31 -17.72 71.29
N LYS A 6 20.41 -18.41 70.56
CA LYS A 6 18.93 -18.19 70.46
C LYS A 6 18.31 -16.88 69.87
N SER A 7 17.45 -17.12 68.86
CA SER A 7 16.20 -16.38 68.46
C SER A 7 15.15 -16.39 69.62
N PRO A 8 13.95 -15.72 69.64
CA PRO A 8 13.13 -15.18 68.52
C PRO A 8 12.14 -13.99 68.78
N TYR A 9 11.47 -13.51 67.70
CA TYR A 9 10.25 -12.64 67.59
C TYR A 9 10.33 -11.22 68.23
N THR A 10 9.70 -10.13 67.77
CA THR A 10 8.45 -9.91 67.02
C THR A 10 8.42 -8.43 66.60
N SER A 11 8.07 -8.10 65.36
CA SER A 11 7.20 -6.96 65.03
C SER A 11 7.01 -6.86 63.51
N LEU A 12 5.90 -7.41 63.03
CA LEU A 12 5.31 -7.09 61.73
C LEU A 12 4.85 -5.63 61.75
N PRO A 13 5.11 -4.80 60.73
CA PRO A 13 4.26 -3.67 60.46
C PRO A 13 3.14 -4.08 59.51
N ALA A 14 1.94 -3.86 60.03
CA ALA A 14 0.66 -3.61 59.39
C ALA A 14 0.61 -3.67 57.84
N CYS A 15 -0.12 -4.68 57.39
CA CYS A 15 -1.09 -4.65 56.30
C CYS A 15 -1.37 -3.24 55.74
N LEU A 16 -0.70 -2.88 54.64
CA LEU A 16 -1.18 -1.82 53.76
C LEU A 16 -2.24 -2.43 52.87
N SER A 17 -3.49 -2.06 53.13
CA SER A 17 -4.66 -2.38 52.33
C SER A 17 -4.51 -1.82 50.92
N VAL A 18 -4.13 -2.67 49.98
CA VAL A 18 -4.23 -2.37 48.55
C VAL A 18 -5.70 -2.54 48.15
N PRO A 19 -6.38 -1.51 47.61
CA PRO A 19 -7.76 -1.65 47.17
C PRO A 19 -7.86 -2.64 46.00
N LEU A 20 -8.72 -3.65 46.16
CA LEU A 20 -9.04 -4.71 45.18
C LEU A 20 -9.89 -4.19 43.99
N SER A 21 -9.60 -3.01 43.46
CA SER A 21 -10.34 -2.49 42.28
C SER A 21 -9.51 -1.72 41.26
N TRP A 22 -8.17 -1.75 41.34
CA TRP A 22 -7.37 -1.41 40.15
C TRP A 22 -7.35 -2.57 39.17
N GLY A 23 -8.45 -2.67 38.42
CA GLY A 23 -8.38 -3.24 37.08
C GLY A 23 -7.35 -2.45 36.31
N TYR A 24 -6.18 -3.03 36.09
CA TYR A 24 -5.33 -2.63 34.98
C TYR A 24 -6.18 -2.80 33.73
N VAL A 25 -6.76 -1.70 33.26
CA VAL A 25 -7.22 -1.59 31.89
C VAL A 25 -5.93 -1.63 31.07
N LEU A 26 -5.50 -2.84 30.72
CA LEU A 26 -4.61 -3.02 29.59
C LEU A 26 -5.41 -2.54 28.39
N GLU A 27 -5.30 -1.25 28.08
CA GLU A 27 -5.55 -0.74 26.76
C GLU A 27 -4.67 -1.59 25.84
N ARG A 28 -5.30 -2.62 25.26
CA ARG A 28 -4.75 -3.35 24.14
C ARG A 28 -4.48 -2.30 23.10
N THR A 29 -3.24 -1.86 23.00
CA THR A 29 -2.73 -1.22 21.81
C THR A 29 -2.97 -2.24 20.73
N SER A 30 -4.05 -2.08 19.97
CA SER A 30 -4.36 -2.90 18.82
C SER A 30 -3.17 -2.73 17.88
N MET A 31 -2.22 -3.67 17.91
CA MET A 31 -1.21 -3.78 16.87
C MET A 31 -1.98 -4.10 15.60
N THR A 32 -2.38 -3.06 14.86
CA THR A 32 -2.89 -3.20 13.52
C THR A 32 -1.76 -3.75 12.68
N THR A 33 -1.83 -5.03 12.33
CA THR A 33 -0.89 -5.68 11.42
C THR A 33 -0.87 -4.88 10.12
N SER A 34 0.29 -4.30 9.80
CA SER A 34 0.52 -3.58 8.55
C SER A 34 1.36 -4.44 7.62
N TYR A 35 0.97 -4.53 6.37
CA TYR A 35 1.65 -5.30 5.34
C TYR A 35 2.51 -4.40 4.46
N VAL A 36 3.65 -4.92 4.01
CA VAL A 36 4.45 -4.26 2.97
C VAL A 36 3.79 -4.49 1.60
N CYS A 37 3.48 -3.40 0.91
CA CYS A 37 2.84 -3.44 -0.40
C CYS A 37 3.64 -2.66 -1.45
N ASN A 38 3.92 -3.29 -2.59
CA ASN A 38 4.53 -2.64 -3.74
C ASN A 38 3.45 -2.16 -4.70
N TYR A 39 3.59 -0.95 -5.23
CA TYR A 39 2.65 -0.38 -6.18
C TYR A 39 3.36 0.22 -7.39
N ALA A 40 2.63 0.33 -8.49
CA ALA A 40 3.06 1.04 -9.68
C ALA A 40 1.87 1.73 -10.35
N PRO A 41 1.93 3.05 -10.60
CA PRO A 41 0.91 3.73 -11.39
C PRO A 41 1.05 3.32 -12.87
N LEU A 42 -0.07 3.06 -13.54
CA LEU A 42 -0.09 2.86 -14.98
C LEU A 42 -0.26 4.20 -15.68
N ARG A 43 0.55 4.44 -16.71
CA ARG A 43 0.60 5.66 -17.51
C ARG A 43 0.18 5.36 -18.94
N LEU A 44 -0.64 6.23 -19.51
CA LEU A 44 -0.79 6.37 -20.95
C LEU A 44 0.21 7.44 -21.42
N LEU A 45 1.14 7.05 -22.29
CA LEU A 45 2.23 7.85 -22.87
C LEU A 45 2.21 7.62 -24.39
N PRO A 46 1.37 8.35 -25.15
CA PRO A 46 1.20 8.13 -26.59
C PRO A 46 2.41 8.58 -27.41
N TYR A 47 3.10 9.62 -26.96
CA TYR A 47 4.23 10.22 -27.67
C TYR A 47 5.49 10.13 -26.81
N ARG A 48 6.25 9.05 -26.99
CA ARG A 48 7.43 8.75 -26.16
C ARG A 48 8.48 9.86 -26.18
N ASP A 49 8.63 10.55 -27.32
CA ASP A 49 9.65 11.57 -27.52
C ASP A 49 9.37 12.85 -26.71
N THR A 50 8.09 13.18 -26.50
CA THR A 50 7.67 14.35 -25.72
C THR A 50 7.71 14.10 -24.22
N GLY A 51 7.63 12.83 -23.81
CA GLY A 51 7.51 12.45 -22.41
C GLY A 51 6.16 12.80 -21.77
N GLU A 52 5.15 13.19 -22.56
CA GLU A 52 3.83 13.54 -22.07
C GLU A 52 2.99 12.31 -21.72
N PHE A 53 2.54 12.22 -20.46
CA PHE A 53 1.71 11.13 -19.98
C PHE A 53 0.58 11.59 -19.08
N ILE A 54 -0.40 10.70 -18.93
CA ILE A 54 -1.41 10.75 -17.88
C ILE A 54 -1.47 9.41 -17.14
N ASN A 55 -1.60 9.46 -15.82
CA ASN A 55 -1.87 8.25 -15.04
C ASN A 55 -3.31 7.80 -15.33
N VAL A 56 -3.51 6.49 -15.48
CA VAL A 56 -4.82 5.87 -15.83
C VAL A 56 -5.27 4.81 -14.83
N GLY A 57 -4.41 4.46 -13.87
CA GLY A 57 -4.72 3.55 -12.79
C GLY A 57 -3.50 3.23 -11.94
N VAL A 58 -3.67 2.34 -10.97
CA VAL A 58 -2.63 1.86 -10.06
C VAL A 58 -2.77 0.37 -9.88
N LEU A 59 -1.63 -0.32 -9.91
CA LEU A 59 -1.49 -1.72 -9.53
C LEU A 59 -0.84 -1.79 -8.14
N LEU A 60 -1.36 -2.67 -7.27
CA LEU A 60 -0.86 -2.92 -5.92
C LEU A 60 -0.67 -4.43 -5.71
N HIS A 61 0.44 -4.82 -5.10
CA HIS A 61 0.70 -6.18 -4.66
C HIS A 61 1.19 -6.19 -3.21
N CYS A 62 0.55 -6.96 -2.36
CA CYS A 62 0.92 -7.18 -0.97
C CYS A 62 1.07 -8.68 -0.73
N ALA A 63 2.31 -9.18 -0.74
CA ALA A 63 2.58 -10.62 -0.61
C ALA A 63 2.10 -11.18 0.74
N GLU A 64 2.32 -10.42 1.82
CA GLU A 64 2.01 -10.80 3.20
C GLU A 64 0.50 -10.78 3.50
N ALA A 65 -0.29 -10.05 2.71
CA ALA A 65 -1.73 -9.92 2.87
C ALA A 65 -2.48 -10.91 1.97
N ASP A 66 -2.33 -12.22 2.22
CA ASP A 66 -2.90 -13.30 1.39
C ASP A 66 -2.60 -13.15 -0.11
N ASN A 67 -1.38 -12.69 -0.42
CA ASN A 67 -0.95 -12.37 -1.78
C ASN A 67 -1.95 -11.44 -2.52
N PHE A 68 -2.47 -10.43 -1.83
CA PHE A 68 -3.36 -9.44 -2.41
C PHE A 68 -2.74 -8.83 -3.67
N PHE A 69 -3.47 -8.90 -4.78
CA PHE A 69 -3.08 -8.34 -6.06
C PHE A 69 -4.26 -7.57 -6.63
N GLY A 70 -4.16 -6.25 -6.64
CA GLY A 70 -5.27 -5.35 -6.92
C GLY A 70 -4.95 -4.33 -8.00
N TRP A 71 -5.95 -4.04 -8.81
CA TRP A 71 -5.92 -2.99 -9.82
C TRP A 71 -7.09 -2.03 -9.58
N ARG A 72 -6.83 -0.73 -9.67
CA ARG A 72 -7.86 0.30 -9.73
C ARG A 72 -7.55 1.28 -10.85
N GLY A 73 -8.50 1.45 -11.77
CA GLY A 73 -8.32 2.30 -12.94
C GLY A 73 -9.64 2.74 -13.55
N TYR A 74 -9.55 3.80 -14.34
CA TYR A 74 -10.36 4.11 -15.52
C TYR A 74 -11.88 3.84 -15.53
N THR A 75 -12.62 4.21 -14.49
CA THR A 75 -14.09 4.14 -14.57
C THR A 75 -14.70 5.40 -15.20
N ASP A 76 -14.14 6.61 -14.98
CA ASP A 76 -14.87 7.86 -15.26
C ASP A 76 -14.06 8.98 -15.98
N GLU A 77 -12.81 8.71 -16.37
CA GLU A 77 -11.87 9.78 -16.76
C GLU A 77 -11.53 9.81 -18.25
N TYR A 78 -12.36 9.20 -19.10
CA TYR A 78 -12.13 9.15 -20.54
C TYR A 78 -12.05 10.55 -21.18
N ASP A 79 -12.92 11.45 -20.75
CA ASP A 79 -12.91 12.84 -21.21
C ASP A 79 -11.57 13.51 -20.94
N ARG A 80 -10.86 13.11 -19.88
CA ARG A 80 -9.53 13.65 -19.57
C ARG A 80 -8.50 13.18 -20.59
N ILE A 81 -8.55 11.91 -21.01
CA ILE A 81 -7.66 11.38 -22.04
C ILE A 81 -7.95 12.06 -23.36
N ALA A 82 -9.22 12.12 -23.77
CA ALA A 82 -9.63 12.74 -25.03
C ALA A 82 -9.26 14.24 -25.08
N ARG A 83 -9.37 14.97 -23.95
CA ARG A 83 -8.94 16.38 -23.87
C ARG A 83 -7.43 16.56 -23.90
N PHE A 84 -6.67 15.64 -23.29
CA PHE A 84 -5.23 15.76 -23.20
C PHE A 84 -4.52 15.29 -24.48
N PHE A 85 -5.09 14.30 -25.17
CA PHE A 85 -4.56 13.74 -26.40
C PHE A 85 -5.67 13.68 -27.47
N PRO A 86 -6.06 14.84 -28.06
CA PRO A 86 -7.20 14.93 -28.98
C PRO A 86 -7.01 14.16 -30.28
N GLU A 87 -5.76 13.86 -30.66
CA GLU A 87 -5.42 13.09 -31.86
C GLU A 87 -5.61 11.58 -31.67
N LEU A 88 -5.84 11.09 -30.44
CA LEU A 88 -6.04 9.67 -30.18
C LEU A 88 -7.48 9.24 -30.44
N ASP A 89 -7.61 8.12 -31.15
CA ASP A 89 -8.84 7.33 -31.15
C ASP A 89 -9.03 6.72 -29.75
N GLY A 90 -9.93 7.30 -28.96
CA GLY A 90 -10.12 6.82 -27.61
C GLY A 90 -10.90 5.49 -27.51
N ASP A 91 -11.63 5.06 -28.56
CA ASP A 91 -12.15 3.68 -28.61
C ASP A 91 -10.99 2.68 -28.65
N LEU A 92 -9.98 2.98 -29.47
CA LEU A 92 -8.76 2.18 -29.54
C LEU A 92 -8.01 2.19 -28.21
N VAL A 93 -7.86 3.35 -27.56
CA VAL A 93 -7.22 3.46 -26.24
C VAL A 93 -7.94 2.63 -25.19
N ARG A 94 -9.27 2.73 -25.13
CA ARG A 94 -10.11 1.96 -24.19
C ARG A 94 -9.93 0.47 -24.38
N LYS A 95 -10.00 -0.03 -25.63
CA LYS A 95 -9.79 -1.46 -25.93
C LYS A 95 -8.40 -1.92 -25.52
N ARG A 96 -7.35 -1.17 -25.89
CA ARG A 96 -5.96 -1.49 -25.54
C ARG A 96 -5.74 -1.52 -24.03
N LEU A 97 -6.29 -0.55 -23.30
CA LEU A 97 -6.20 -0.50 -21.84
C LEU A 97 -6.92 -1.68 -21.20
N ALA A 98 -8.14 -2.01 -21.64
CA ALA A 98 -8.89 -3.15 -21.13
C ALA A 98 -8.12 -4.47 -21.32
N HIS A 99 -7.61 -4.73 -22.53
CA HIS A 99 -6.81 -5.92 -22.81
C HIS A 99 -5.52 -5.97 -21.99
N PHE A 100 -4.83 -4.84 -21.83
CA PHE A 100 -3.60 -4.77 -21.03
C PHE A 100 -3.87 -5.10 -19.55
N VAL A 101 -4.95 -4.57 -18.99
CA VAL A 101 -5.35 -4.84 -17.61
C VAL A 101 -5.78 -6.29 -17.44
N GLU A 102 -6.57 -6.83 -18.36
CA GLU A 102 -7.00 -8.23 -18.35
C GLU A 102 -5.82 -9.20 -18.37
N ASP A 103 -4.82 -8.97 -19.23
CA ASP A 103 -3.58 -9.75 -19.26
C ASP A 103 -2.86 -9.71 -17.91
N ILE A 104 -2.74 -8.53 -17.29
CA ILE A 104 -2.05 -8.37 -16.01
C ILE A 104 -2.83 -9.01 -14.87
N LEU A 105 -4.15 -8.90 -14.83
CA LEU A 105 -4.94 -9.49 -13.75
C LEU A 105 -4.99 -11.02 -13.85
N SER A 106 -5.14 -11.54 -15.07
CA SER A 106 -5.23 -12.98 -15.32
C SER A 106 -3.89 -13.69 -15.08
N ASN A 107 -2.79 -13.07 -15.52
CA ASN A 107 -1.47 -13.70 -15.46
C ASN A 107 -0.59 -13.18 -14.32
N GLY A 108 -0.82 -11.95 -13.85
CA GLY A 108 0.04 -11.27 -12.89
C GLY A 108 0.03 -11.92 -11.52
N SER A 109 -1.15 -12.21 -10.95
CA SER A 109 -1.27 -12.82 -9.63
C SER A 109 -0.49 -14.15 -9.50
N ASN A 110 -0.56 -15.02 -10.52
CA ASN A 110 0.22 -16.26 -10.55
C ASN A 110 1.73 -16.01 -10.77
N ARG A 111 2.09 -15.00 -11.56
CA ARG A 111 3.51 -14.64 -11.82
C ARG A 111 4.20 -14.05 -10.60
N VAL A 112 3.49 -13.32 -9.73
CA VAL A 112 4.05 -12.81 -8.46
C VAL A 112 4.07 -13.83 -7.32
N ARG A 113 3.34 -14.97 -7.42
CA ARG A 113 3.37 -16.04 -6.40
C ARG A 113 4.64 -16.89 -6.42
N ALA A 114 5.37 -16.92 -7.54
CA ALA A 114 6.51 -17.81 -7.73
C ALA A 114 7.85 -17.06 -7.61
N GLY A 115 8.52 -17.11 -6.45
CA GLY A 115 9.84 -16.51 -6.23
C GLY A 115 9.80 -15.32 -5.27
N GLU A 116 10.80 -14.44 -5.34
CA GLU A 116 10.87 -13.25 -4.47
C GLU A 116 9.81 -12.20 -4.92
N PRO A 117 8.87 -11.81 -4.04
CA PRO A 117 7.74 -10.97 -4.42
C PRO A 117 8.12 -9.64 -5.07
N THR A 118 9.15 -8.98 -4.57
CA THR A 118 9.59 -7.66 -5.07
C THR A 118 10.17 -7.77 -6.49
N GLN A 119 11.00 -8.78 -6.73
CA GLN A 119 11.59 -9.08 -8.02
C GLN A 119 10.52 -9.43 -9.06
N ARG A 120 9.56 -10.28 -8.69
CA ARG A 120 8.46 -10.63 -9.61
C ARG A 120 7.55 -9.44 -9.89
N PHE A 121 7.29 -8.59 -8.90
CA PHE A 121 6.55 -7.35 -9.12
C PHE A 121 7.30 -6.45 -10.11
N ARG A 122 8.62 -6.28 -9.94
CA ARG A 122 9.49 -5.54 -10.89
C ARG A 122 9.45 -6.12 -12.30
N GLU A 123 9.47 -7.44 -12.44
CA GLU A 123 9.35 -8.09 -13.75
C GLU A 123 7.99 -7.88 -14.40
N LEU A 124 6.91 -7.90 -13.60
CA LEU A 124 5.54 -7.72 -14.08
C LEU A 124 5.31 -6.31 -14.63
N VAL A 125 5.83 -5.31 -13.93
CA VAL A 125 5.70 -3.88 -14.26
C VAL A 125 6.81 -3.36 -15.17
N ARG A 126 7.68 -4.25 -15.68
CA ARG A 126 8.76 -3.88 -16.60
C ARG A 126 8.19 -3.16 -17.83
N PRO A 127 8.87 -2.11 -18.35
CA PRO A 127 8.44 -1.44 -19.57
C PRO A 127 8.19 -2.44 -20.71
N ARG A 128 7.03 -2.31 -21.35
CA ARG A 128 6.64 -3.04 -22.57
C ARG A 128 6.59 -2.05 -23.72
N GLU A 129 6.71 -2.54 -24.95
CA GLU A 129 6.45 -1.72 -26.13
C GLU A 129 4.95 -1.35 -26.19
N GLY A 130 4.64 -0.11 -26.56
CA GLY A 130 3.28 0.42 -26.63
C GLY A 130 3.11 1.75 -25.89
N PHE A 131 1.89 2.26 -25.84
CA PHE A 131 1.57 3.54 -25.20
C PHE A 131 1.21 3.40 -23.71
N LEU A 132 1.24 2.18 -23.17
CA LEU A 132 0.93 1.90 -21.76
C LEU A 132 2.19 1.46 -21.04
N HIS A 133 2.56 2.18 -19.98
CA HIS A 133 3.75 1.89 -19.20
C HIS A 133 3.48 2.07 -17.72
N PHE A 134 4.08 1.21 -16.90
CA PHE A 134 4.14 1.49 -15.47
C PHE A 134 5.16 2.58 -15.19
N GLY A 135 4.79 3.48 -14.27
CA GLY A 135 5.70 4.43 -13.67
C GLY A 135 6.65 3.78 -12.66
N PRO A 136 7.42 4.60 -11.92
CA PRO A 136 8.30 4.13 -10.86
C PRO A 136 7.53 3.30 -9.84
N ILE A 137 8.17 2.23 -9.39
CA ILE A 137 7.65 1.38 -8.33
C ILE A 137 7.81 2.13 -7.01
N GLY A 138 6.75 2.15 -6.20
CA GLY A 138 6.78 2.61 -4.83
C GLY A 138 6.41 1.49 -3.86
N THR A 139 6.63 1.76 -2.58
CA THR A 139 6.25 0.86 -1.48
C THR A 139 5.44 1.64 -0.46
N VAL A 140 4.44 0.99 0.14
CA VAL A 140 3.60 1.54 1.21
C VAL A 140 3.36 0.47 2.27
N MET A 141 3.19 0.90 3.51
CA MET A 141 2.70 0.04 4.60
C MET A 141 1.18 0.19 4.67
N ALA A 142 0.44 -0.90 4.56
CA ALA A 142 -1.02 -0.88 4.55
C ALA A 142 -1.60 -1.86 5.56
N ALA A 143 -2.49 -1.40 6.44
CA ALA A 143 -3.30 -2.29 7.28
C ALA A 143 -4.43 -2.95 6.47
N ASP A 144 -5.01 -2.21 5.51
CA ASP A 144 -5.96 -2.71 4.52
C ASP A 144 -5.42 -2.42 3.10
N PRO A 145 -5.00 -3.45 2.34
CA PRO A 145 -4.57 -3.31 0.96
C PRO A 145 -5.60 -2.67 0.02
N ARG A 146 -6.90 -2.91 0.22
CA ARG A 146 -7.96 -2.35 -0.64
C ARG A 146 -8.09 -0.85 -0.41
N GLN A 147 -8.09 -0.43 0.86
CA GLN A 147 -8.08 0.98 1.21
C GLN A 147 -6.82 1.68 0.66
N ALA A 148 -5.64 1.08 0.82
CA ALA A 148 -4.40 1.65 0.31
C ALA A 148 -4.40 1.79 -1.23
N LEU A 149 -4.96 0.81 -1.96
CA LEU A 149 -5.13 0.90 -3.41
C LEU A 149 -6.03 2.09 -3.80
N ASP A 150 -7.12 2.31 -3.06
CA ASP A 150 -8.03 3.43 -3.27
C ASP A 150 -7.34 4.77 -3.02
N GLU A 151 -6.59 4.91 -1.93
CA GLU A 151 -5.82 6.12 -1.62
C GLU A 151 -4.76 6.42 -2.68
N LEU A 152 -4.02 5.39 -3.12
CA LEU A 152 -3.04 5.52 -4.19
C LEU A 152 -3.70 5.93 -5.51
N TYR A 153 -4.86 5.36 -5.85
CA TYR A 153 -5.62 5.77 -7.03
C TYR A 153 -5.98 7.25 -6.97
N HIS A 154 -6.54 7.73 -5.86
CA HIS A 154 -6.89 9.14 -5.71
C HIS A 154 -5.67 10.08 -5.78
N ARG A 155 -4.53 9.64 -5.24
CA ARG A 155 -3.27 10.39 -5.29
C ARG A 155 -2.71 10.50 -6.71
N PHE A 156 -2.58 9.37 -7.41
CA PHE A 156 -1.90 9.34 -8.72
C PHE A 156 -2.82 9.69 -9.88
N VAL A 157 -4.10 9.33 -9.79
CA VAL A 157 -5.07 9.42 -10.88
C VAL A 157 -6.05 10.55 -10.64
N GLY A 158 -6.67 10.59 -9.45
CA GLY A 158 -7.58 11.67 -9.05
C GLY A 158 -6.92 13.04 -8.84
N ARG A 159 -5.58 13.10 -8.84
CA ARG A 159 -4.77 14.31 -8.59
C ARG A 159 -5.16 15.02 -7.28
N ASN A 160 -5.46 14.26 -6.23
CA ASN A 160 -5.54 14.80 -4.87
C ASN A 160 -4.12 15.20 -4.43
N LEU A 161 -3.67 16.36 -4.90
CA LEU A 161 -2.47 17.00 -4.41
C LEU A 161 -2.72 17.27 -2.93
N ARG A 162 -2.01 16.56 -2.05
CA ARG A 162 -1.80 17.09 -0.70
C ARG A 162 -1.17 18.46 -0.90
N ARG A 163 -1.89 19.53 -0.52
CA ARG A 163 -1.30 20.86 -0.35
C ARG A 163 -0.28 20.75 0.77
N GLU A 164 0.95 20.36 0.44
CA GLU A 164 2.09 20.49 1.34
C GLU A 164 2.76 21.84 1.05
N GLU A 165 2.02 22.92 1.32
CA GLU A 165 2.56 24.29 1.27
C GLU A 165 1.77 25.17 2.26
N SER A 166 2.11 25.07 3.55
CA SER A 166 1.93 26.08 4.63
C SER A 166 2.37 25.47 5.97
N ALA A 167 3.61 24.98 6.07
CA ALA A 167 4.26 24.70 7.35
C ALA A 167 5.79 24.81 7.27
N ALA A 168 6.30 25.58 6.31
CA ALA A 168 7.68 26.05 6.31
C ALA A 168 7.65 27.53 6.71
N SER A 169 7.84 27.72 8.02
CA SER A 169 8.36 28.89 8.76
C SER A 169 8.10 30.29 8.22
#